data_AF-A0A382IB42-F1
#
_entry.id   AF-A0A382IB42-F1
#
_cell.length_a   1.000
_cell.length_b   1.000
_cell.length_c   1.000
_cell.angle_alpha   90.00
_cell.angle_beta   90.00
_cell.angle_gamma   90.00
#
_symmetry.space_group_name_H-M   'P 1'
#
loop_
_entity.id
_entity.type
_entity.pdbx_description
1 polymer ?
#
loop_
_entity_poly.entity_id
_entity_poly.type
_entity_poly.pdbx_seq_one_letter_code
_entity_poly.pdbx_strand_id
1 'polypeptide(L)'
;MPTWRPRAAITALALAGALLLGGCELRQAMYDQPKYESFEASDIFEDGLSARRPVEGTMARGQLRLDSHLYEGMVNGELATTLPLELTEELLVRGRQRYDIFCSPCHDRTGTGNGMIVKRGLK
;
A
#
# COMPACT_ATOMS: atom_id res chain seq x y z
N MET A 1 -45.78 -50.58 -7.49
CA MET A 1 -45.49 -49.22 -6.98
C MET A 1 -44.20 -49.31 -6.17
N PRO A 2 -43.10 -48.64 -6.57
CA PRO A 2 -41.82 -48.83 -5.92
C PRO A 2 -41.84 -48.13 -4.55
N THR A 3 -41.64 -48.91 -3.49
CA THR A 3 -41.59 -48.41 -2.11
C THR A 3 -40.24 -47.72 -1.89
N TRP A 4 -40.20 -46.42 -2.17
CA TRP A 4 -39.06 -45.57 -1.87
C TRP A 4 -38.78 -45.60 -0.35
N ARG A 5 -37.73 -46.32 0.04
CA ARG A 5 -37.37 -46.48 1.46
C ARG A 5 -36.79 -45.15 1.97
N PRO A 6 -37.43 -44.47 2.93
CA PRO A 6 -36.99 -43.14 3.40
C PRO A 6 -35.55 -43.13 3.95
N ARG A 7 -35.08 -44.29 4.42
CA ARG A 7 -33.69 -44.49 4.86
C ARG A 7 -32.65 -44.24 3.76
N ALA A 8 -32.95 -44.63 2.51
CA ALA A 8 -32.03 -44.45 1.38
C ALA A 8 -31.91 -42.98 0.96
N ALA A 9 -33.02 -42.23 1.04
CA ALA A 9 -33.05 -40.80 0.77
C ALA A 9 -32.27 -40.00 1.83
N ILE A 10 -32.43 -40.36 3.12
CA ILE A 10 -31.70 -39.73 4.22
C ILE A 10 -30.20 -39.98 4.12
N THR A 11 -29.77 -41.21 3.80
CA THR A 11 -28.34 -41.51 3.59
C THR A 11 -27.77 -40.78 2.39
N ALA A 12 -28.53 -40.65 1.30
CA ALA A 12 -28.08 -39.91 0.11
C ALA A 12 -27.95 -38.40 0.40
N LEU A 13 -28.88 -37.80 1.16
CA LEU A 13 -28.79 -36.40 1.58
C LEU A 13 -27.61 -36.17 2.52
N ALA A 14 -27.37 -37.08 3.46
CA ALA A 14 -26.25 -36.97 4.39
C ALA A 14 -24.88 -37.09 3.69
N LEU A 15 -24.75 -38.01 2.73
CA LEU A 15 -23.56 -38.13 1.88
C LEU A 15 -23.35 -36.87 1.02
N ALA A 16 -24.40 -36.35 0.39
CA ALA A 16 -24.33 -35.12 -0.38
C ALA A 16 -23.94 -33.91 0.50
N GLY A 17 -24.47 -33.82 1.73
CA GLY A 17 -24.10 -32.80 2.70
C GLY A 17 -22.63 -32.88 3.13
N ALA A 18 -22.12 -34.09 3.39
CA ALA A 18 -20.71 -34.31 3.72
C ALA A 18 -19.77 -33.94 2.56
N LEU A 19 -20.15 -34.26 1.31
CA LEU A 19 -19.41 -33.88 0.11
C LEU A 19 -19.39 -32.36 -0.13
N LEU A 20 -20.48 -31.66 0.17
CA LEU A 20 -20.56 -30.20 0.04
C LEU A 20 -19.78 -29.45 1.15
N LEU A 21 -19.64 -30.04 2.35
CA LEU A 21 -18.94 -29.43 3.48
C LEU A 21 -17.43 -29.76 3.53
N GLY A 22 -16.99 -30.89 2.95
CA GLY A 22 -15.59 -31.32 2.99
C GLY A 22 -14.62 -30.53 2.11
N GLY A 23 -15.11 -29.62 1.26
CA GLY A 23 -14.27 -28.83 0.33
C GLY A 23 -13.68 -27.54 0.91
N CYS A 24 -14.12 -27.09 2.09
CA CYS A 24 -13.75 -25.77 2.62
C CYS A 24 -12.31 -25.70 3.16
N GLU A 25 -11.79 -26.76 3.77
CA GLU A 25 -10.44 -26.74 4.38
C GLU A 25 -9.30 -26.98 3.37
N LEU A 26 -9.51 -27.81 2.34
CA LEU A 26 -8.44 -28.20 1.41
C LEU A 26 -7.88 -27.03 0.61
N ARG A 27 -8.72 -26.01 0.34
CA ARG A 27 -8.32 -24.81 -0.39
C ARG A 27 -7.52 -23.85 0.49
N GLN A 28 -7.78 -23.79 1.80
CA GLN A 28 -7.25 -22.76 2.70
C GLN A 28 -5.80 -23.00 3.15
N ALA A 29 -5.25 -24.21 2.98
CA ALA A 29 -3.94 -24.61 3.53
C ALA A 29 -2.74 -23.73 3.09
N MET A 30 -2.87 -22.96 2.01
CA MET A 30 -1.83 -22.02 1.53
C MET A 30 -2.36 -20.60 1.27
N TYR A 31 -3.58 -20.28 1.70
CA TYR A 31 -4.15 -18.93 1.58
C TYR A 31 -3.48 -18.00 2.58
N ASP A 32 -3.47 -18.41 3.84
CA ASP A 32 -2.78 -17.73 4.92
C ASP A 32 -1.51 -18.51 5.22
N GLN A 33 -0.38 -17.99 4.75
CA GLN A 33 0.91 -18.63 4.90
C GLN A 33 1.55 -18.22 6.22
N PRO A 34 2.40 -19.07 6.84
CA PRO A 34 3.08 -18.75 8.09
C PRO A 34 4.30 -17.82 7.87
N LYS A 35 4.10 -16.71 7.15
CA LYS A 35 5.04 -15.63 6.90
C LYS A 35 4.28 -14.31 7.02
N TYR A 36 4.96 -13.21 7.33
CA TYR A 36 4.31 -11.91 7.31
C TYR A 36 4.40 -11.24 5.94
N GLU A 37 3.28 -10.72 5.47
CA GLU A 37 3.22 -9.73 4.41
C GLU A 37 3.46 -8.30 4.96
N SER A 38 3.78 -7.34 4.07
CA SER A 38 4.30 -6.02 4.47
C SER A 38 3.37 -5.20 5.37
N PHE A 39 2.04 -5.37 5.26
CA PHE A 39 1.06 -4.65 6.07
C PHE A 39 0.14 -5.60 6.84
N GLU A 40 0.64 -6.81 7.11
CA GLU A 40 -0.05 -7.78 7.94
C GLU A 40 0.11 -7.45 9.43
N ALA A 41 -0.90 -7.78 10.23
CA ALA A 41 -0.79 -7.68 11.68
C ALA A 41 0.23 -8.70 12.20
N SER A 42 0.93 -8.38 13.29
CA SER A 42 1.88 -9.28 13.94
C SER A 42 1.61 -9.35 15.43
N ASP A 43 1.50 -10.57 15.97
CA ASP A 43 1.34 -10.81 17.40
C ASP A 43 2.67 -10.85 18.17
N ILE A 44 3.80 -10.66 17.48
CA ILE A 44 5.14 -10.70 18.08
C ILE A 44 5.51 -9.37 18.76
N PHE A 45 5.07 -8.26 18.18
CA PHE A 45 5.45 -6.91 18.61
C PHE A 45 4.28 -6.20 19.29
N GLU A 46 4.57 -5.39 20.31
CA GLU A 46 3.55 -4.67 21.11
C GLU A 46 2.67 -3.73 20.26
N ASP A 47 3.21 -3.19 19.17
CA ASP A 47 2.51 -2.27 18.26
C ASP A 47 1.67 -2.98 17.19
N GLY A 48 1.68 -4.33 17.15
CA GLY A 48 0.91 -5.11 16.19
C GLY A 48 1.43 -5.07 14.74
N LEU A 49 2.59 -4.44 14.49
CA LEU A 49 3.08 -4.20 13.12
C LEU A 49 4.13 -5.23 12.68
N SER A 50 3.90 -5.89 11.55
CA SER A 50 4.92 -6.69 10.87
C SER A 50 6.03 -5.82 10.26
N ALA A 51 5.69 -4.64 9.73
CA ALA A 51 6.64 -3.68 9.19
C ALA A 51 7.42 -2.97 10.29
N ARG A 52 8.66 -3.41 10.52
CA ARG A 52 9.56 -2.79 11.50
C ARG A 52 10.24 -1.55 10.95
N ARG A 53 10.40 -0.54 11.81
CA ARG A 53 11.21 0.63 11.49
C ARG A 53 12.70 0.23 11.44
N PRO A 54 13.46 0.71 10.45
CA PRO A 54 14.92 0.58 10.47
C PRO A 54 15.52 1.22 11.73
N VAL A 55 16.70 0.75 12.13
CA VAL A 55 17.46 1.38 13.21
C VAL A 55 17.93 2.76 12.75
N GLU A 56 17.88 3.75 13.63
CA GLU A 56 18.27 5.12 13.34
C GLU A 56 19.72 5.21 12.84
N GLY A 57 19.98 6.12 11.89
CA GLY A 57 21.30 6.28 11.28
C GLY A 57 21.76 5.16 10.33
N THR A 58 20.95 4.12 10.10
CA THR A 58 21.30 3.09 9.10
C THR A 58 21.05 3.57 7.67
N MET A 59 21.94 3.18 6.75
CA MET A 59 21.81 3.48 5.31
C MET A 59 21.74 2.19 4.50
N ALA A 60 20.66 2.02 3.74
CA ALA A 60 20.49 0.87 2.86
C ALA A 60 21.44 0.95 1.64
N ARG A 61 21.86 -0.21 1.14
CA ARG A 61 22.65 -0.28 -0.10
C ARG A 61 21.87 0.35 -1.26
N GLY A 62 22.53 1.24 -2.01
CA GLY A 62 21.91 1.98 -3.12
C GLY A 62 21.09 3.20 -2.70
N GLN A 63 20.99 3.49 -1.40
CA GLN A 63 20.35 4.70 -0.87
C GLN A 63 21.35 5.68 -0.26
N LEU A 64 22.63 5.57 -0.61
CA LEU A 64 23.63 6.56 -0.22
C LEU A 64 23.36 7.87 -0.97
N ARG A 65 23.10 8.95 -0.23
CA ARG A 65 22.74 10.27 -0.76
C ARG A 65 23.89 11.25 -0.52
N LEU A 66 24.84 11.32 -1.47
CA LEU A 66 26.01 12.21 -1.38
C LEU A 66 25.81 13.56 -2.09
N ASP A 67 24.86 13.63 -3.02
CA ASP A 67 24.58 14.84 -3.78
C ASP A 67 23.65 15.76 -2.98
N SER A 68 24.23 16.73 -2.28
CA SER A 68 23.46 17.74 -1.51
C SER A 68 22.56 18.59 -2.41
N HIS A 69 22.90 18.82 -3.68
CA HIS A 69 22.04 19.59 -4.57
C HIS A 69 20.77 18.80 -4.88
N LEU A 70 20.90 17.50 -5.20
CA LEU A 70 19.77 16.62 -5.52
C LEU A 70 18.90 16.24 -4.31
N TYR A 71 19.52 15.90 -3.19
CA TYR A 71 18.81 15.32 -2.04
C TYR A 71 18.44 16.31 -0.94
N GLU A 72 19.17 17.44 -0.84
CA GLU A 72 18.99 18.44 0.22
C GLU A 72 18.60 19.83 -0.34
N GLY A 73 18.76 20.05 -1.65
CA GLY A 73 18.51 21.35 -2.27
C GLY A 73 19.56 22.41 -1.92
N MET A 74 20.79 21.99 -1.59
CA MET A 74 21.87 22.90 -1.17
C MET A 74 23.10 22.82 -2.07
N VAL A 75 23.76 23.96 -2.28
CA VAL A 75 25.06 24.07 -2.96
C VAL A 75 25.97 24.95 -2.08
N ASN A 76 27.12 24.42 -1.67
CA ASN A 76 28.08 25.09 -0.79
C ASN A 76 27.47 25.61 0.53
N GLY A 77 26.46 24.93 1.07
CA GLY A 77 25.78 25.31 2.31
C GLY A 77 24.70 26.39 2.15
N GLU A 78 24.43 26.83 0.92
CA GLU A 78 23.35 27.77 0.60
C GLU A 78 22.22 27.07 -0.18
N LEU A 79 21.03 27.65 -0.18
CA LEU A 79 19.91 27.13 -0.96
C LEU A 79 20.24 27.19 -2.45
N ALA A 80 20.07 26.06 -3.13
CA ALA A 80 20.30 25.97 -4.56
C ALA A 80 19.32 26.86 -5.34
N THR A 81 19.83 27.55 -6.35
CA THR A 81 19.04 28.40 -7.27
C THR A 81 18.79 27.74 -8.62
N THR A 82 19.36 26.56 -8.83
CA THR A 82 19.26 25.77 -10.07
C THR A 82 18.64 24.40 -9.79
N LEU A 83 18.13 23.75 -10.83
CA LEU A 83 17.67 22.37 -10.76
C LEU A 83 18.89 21.42 -10.90
N PRO A 84 19.03 20.37 -10.08
CA PRO A 84 20.12 19.38 -10.18
C PRO A 84 19.95 18.39 -11.34
N LEU A 85 18.88 18.54 -12.13
CA LEU A 85 18.50 17.66 -13.23
C LEU A 85 18.24 18.51 -14.46
N GLU A 86 18.48 17.93 -15.64
CA GLU A 86 18.07 18.54 -16.91
C GLU A 86 16.54 18.67 -16.96
N LEU A 87 16.05 19.86 -17.31
CA LEU A 87 14.63 20.14 -17.40
C LEU A 87 14.09 19.73 -18.76
N THR A 88 13.65 18.48 -18.87
CA THR A 88 13.00 17.96 -20.09
C THR A 88 11.48 18.12 -20.04
N GLU A 89 10.82 18.00 -21.20
CA GLU A 89 9.36 18.04 -21.28
C GLU A 89 8.72 16.87 -20.49
N GLU A 90 9.31 15.68 -20.56
CA GLU A 90 8.83 14.50 -19.83
C GLU A 90 8.90 14.73 -18.31
N LEU A 91 9.98 15.37 -17.83
CA LEU A 91 10.13 15.73 -16.43
C LEU A 91 9.07 16.76 -16.02
N LEU A 92 8.80 17.76 -16.85
CA LEU A 92 7.75 18.76 -16.60
C LEU A 92 6.35 18.14 -16.55
N VAL A 93 6.02 17.24 -17.48
CA VAL A 93 4.74 16.53 -17.49
C VAL A 93 4.57 15.68 -16.23
N ARG A 94 5.63 14.96 -15.82
CA ARG A 94 5.64 14.23 -14.55
C ARG A 94 5.50 15.17 -13.36
N GLY A 95 6.19 16.30 -13.36
CA GLY A 95 6.12 17.33 -12.34
C GLY A 95 4.70 17.84 -12.15
N ARG A 96 4.00 18.17 -13.24
CA ARG A 96 2.58 18.55 -13.21
C ARG A 96 1.72 17.47 -12.58
N GLN A 97 1.88 16.21 -13.01
CA GLN A 97 1.13 15.09 -12.44
C GLN A 97 1.35 14.99 -10.91
N ARG A 98 2.59 15.12 -10.45
CA ARG A 98 2.93 15.04 -9.02
C ARG A 98 2.39 16.24 -8.23
N TYR A 99 2.49 17.44 -8.78
CA TYR A 99 1.91 18.66 -8.19
C TYR A 99 0.39 18.52 -8.05
N ASP A 100 -0.29 18.03 -9.08
CA ASP A 100 -1.74 17.83 -9.05
C ASP A 100 -2.17 16.82 -7.99
N ILE A 101 -1.38 15.76 -7.75
CA ILE A 101 -1.68 14.74 -6.74
C ILE A 101 -1.42 15.24 -5.32
N PHE A 102 -0.26 15.83 -5.05
CA PHE A 102 0.19 16.09 -3.67
C PHE A 102 0.04 17.55 -3.23
N CYS A 103 0.22 18.51 -4.14
CA CYS A 103 0.27 19.94 -3.81
C CYS A 103 -1.08 20.63 -4.03
N SER A 104 -1.76 20.33 -5.13
CA SER A 104 -2.99 21.02 -5.54
C SER A 104 -4.19 20.89 -4.58
N PRO A 105 -4.34 19.83 -3.75
CA PRO A 105 -5.42 19.77 -2.77
C PRO A 105 -5.42 20.97 -1.80
N CYS A 106 -4.23 21.52 -1.49
CA CYS A 106 -4.05 22.70 -0.65
C CYS A 106 -3.74 23.96 -1.48
N HIS A 107 -2.85 23.85 -2.47
CA HIS A 107 -2.32 25.01 -3.19
C HIS A 107 -3.06 25.37 -4.49
N ASP A 108 -4.13 24.63 -4.84
CA ASP A 108 -4.78 24.65 -6.16
C ASP A 108 -3.83 24.39 -7.34
N ARG A 109 -4.37 24.22 -8.54
CA ARG A 109 -3.59 23.90 -9.74
C ARG A 109 -2.73 25.06 -10.26
N THR A 110 -3.01 26.28 -9.83
CA THR A 110 -2.30 27.50 -10.21
C THR A 110 -1.35 28.00 -9.13
N GLY A 111 -1.36 27.40 -7.94
CA GLY A 111 -0.44 27.74 -6.84
C GLY A 111 -0.92 28.90 -5.97
N THR A 112 -2.19 29.31 -6.07
CA THR A 112 -2.68 30.50 -5.34
C THR A 112 -3.06 30.22 -3.89
N GLY A 113 -3.01 28.95 -3.45
CA GLY A 113 -3.40 28.57 -2.08
C GLY A 113 -4.90 28.37 -1.90
N ASN A 114 -5.69 28.38 -2.97
CA ASN A 114 -7.15 28.27 -2.95
C ASN A 114 -7.64 26.83 -3.20
N GLY A 115 -6.90 25.84 -2.68
CA GLY A 115 -7.22 24.43 -2.78
C GLY A 115 -8.50 24.03 -2.04
N MET A 116 -8.99 22.82 -2.32
CA MET A 116 -10.23 22.31 -1.72
C MET A 116 -10.13 22.11 -0.21
N ILE A 117 -8.94 21.74 0.30
CA ILE A 117 -8.70 21.64 1.74
C ILE A 117 -8.82 23.01 2.40
N VAL A 118 -8.24 24.06 1.81
CA VAL A 118 -8.33 25.43 2.35
C VAL A 118 -9.79 25.91 2.36
N LYS A 119 -10.52 25.71 1.25
CA LYS A 119 -11.93 26.14 1.12
C LYS A 119 -12.90 25.43 2.07
N ARG A 120 -12.58 24.22 2.54
CA ARG A 120 -13.52 23.37 3.29
C ARG A 120 -13.07 23.01 4.71
N GLY A 121 -11.76 23.02 4.98
CA GLY A 121 -11.16 22.51 6.22
C GLY A 121 -10.44 23.54 7.09
N LEU A 122 -10.20 24.75 6.58
CA LEU A 122 -9.61 25.86 7.34
C LEU A 122 -10.64 26.99 7.47
N LYS A 123 -11.69 26.75 8.28
CA LYS A 123 -12.64 27.78 8.72
C LYS A 123 -12.36 28.18 10.16
#